data_AF-A0A852RFX4-F1
#
_entry.id   AF-A0A852RFX4-F1
#
_cell.length_a   1.000
_cell.length_b   1.000
_cell.length_c   1.000
_cell.angle_alpha   90.00
_cell.angle_beta   90.00
_cell.angle_gamma   90.00
#
_symmetry.space_group_name_H-M   'P 1'
#
loop_
_entity.id
_entity.type
_entity.pdbx_description
1 polymer ?
#
loop_
_entity_poly.entity_id
_entity_poly.type
_entity_poly.pdbx_seq_one_letter_code
_entity_poly.pdbx_strand_id
1 'polypeptide(L)'
;MRYDDTAPVLTTKCTDITNGRYGHPTQDRAISAREAALLQTFPPNFQFLGSLKSVTRQIGNAVPVLVSEAMGVHIVRHLQALDRGHG
;
A
#
# COMPACT_ATOMS: atom_id res chain seq x y z
N MET A 1 8.78 9.58 -10.20
CA MET A 1 8.14 10.17 -9.02
C MET A 1 8.92 11.39 -8.59
N ARG A 2 8.28 12.31 -7.87
CA ARG A 2 8.89 13.52 -7.33
C ARG A 2 8.66 13.53 -5.83
N TYR A 3 9.57 14.13 -5.07
CA TYR A 3 9.43 14.19 -3.61
C TYR A 3 8.24 15.06 -3.19
N ASP A 4 8.01 16.15 -3.91
CA ASP A 4 6.98 17.15 -3.58
C ASP A 4 5.64 16.91 -4.30
N ASP A 5 5.39 15.68 -4.75
CA ASP A 5 4.18 15.30 -5.48
C ASP A 5 3.59 14.01 -4.90
N THR A 6 2.30 13.80 -5.17
CA THR A 6 1.60 12.58 -4.80
C THR A 6 2.11 11.38 -5.59
N ALA A 7 2.23 10.24 -4.92
CA ALA A 7 2.55 8.99 -5.61
C ALA A 7 1.40 8.60 -6.55
N PRO A 8 1.69 8.10 -7.77
CA PRO A 8 0.66 7.55 -8.64
C PRO A 8 0.05 6.29 -8.01
N VAL A 9 -1.16 5.94 -8.44
CA VAL A 9 -1.81 4.67 -8.06
C VAL A 9 -0.85 3.51 -8.36
N LEU A 10 -0.48 2.75 -7.34
CA LEU A 10 0.45 1.63 -7.48
C LEU A 10 -0.28 0.44 -8.09
N THR A 11 0.18 -0.03 -9.25
CA THR A 11 -0.34 -1.23 -9.91
C THR A 11 0.60 -2.41 -9.77
N THR A 12 0.21 -3.58 -10.28
CA THR A 12 0.93 -4.86 -10.14
C THR A 12 2.35 -4.90 -10.71
N LYS A 13 2.76 -3.87 -11.45
CA LYS A 13 4.10 -3.71 -12.04
C LYS A 13 4.72 -2.35 -11.67
N CYS A 14 4.44 -1.85 -10.48
CA CYS A 14 4.99 -0.57 -10.01
C CYS A 14 6.52 -0.54 -9.85
N THR A 15 7.19 -1.70 -9.95
CA THR A 15 8.66 -1.80 -9.97
C THR A 15 9.25 -1.83 -11.38
N ASP A 16 8.44 -1.63 -12.43
CA ASP A 16 8.89 -1.57 -13.82
C ASP A 16 8.71 -0.15 -14.38
N ILE A 17 9.79 0.43 -14.92
CA ILE A 17 9.79 1.81 -15.43
C ILE A 17 8.93 2.01 -16.68
N THR A 18 8.68 0.92 -17.42
CA THR A 18 7.89 0.93 -18.67
C THR A 18 6.38 0.91 -18.44
N ASN A 19 5.93 0.61 -17.21
CA ASN A 19 4.51 0.42 -16.89
C ASN A 19 3.86 1.62 -16.20
N GLY A 20 4.52 2.78 -16.15
CA GLY A 20 3.95 4.01 -15.60
C GLY A 20 4.99 5.01 -15.09
N ARG A 21 4.54 6.02 -14.34
CA ARG A 21 5.41 7.06 -13.74
C ARG A 21 6.10 6.61 -12.45
N TYR A 22 6.64 5.40 -12.43
CA TYR A 22 7.24 4.77 -11.24
C TYR A 22 8.75 4.97 -11.09
N GLY A 23 9.37 5.83 -11.91
CA GLY A 23 10.79 6.16 -11.77
C GLY A 23 11.11 6.71 -10.37
N HIS A 24 12.24 6.32 -9.80
CA HIS A 24 12.74 6.90 -8.56
C HIS A 24 13.06 8.40 -8.77
N PRO A 25 12.85 9.29 -7.80
CA PRO A 25 13.02 10.74 -8.01
C PRO A 25 14.43 11.18 -8.40
N THR A 26 15.45 10.44 -7.96
CA THR A 26 16.87 10.81 -8.13
C THR A 26 17.74 9.72 -8.75
N GLN A 27 17.21 8.51 -8.94
CA GLN A 27 17.98 7.35 -9.40
C GLN A 27 17.39 6.84 -10.71
N ASP A 28 18.23 6.40 -11.64
CA ASP A 28 17.83 5.88 -12.96
C ASP A 28 17.28 4.44 -12.87
N ARG A 29 16.27 4.25 -12.03
CA ARG A 29 15.55 2.99 -11.83
C ARG A 29 14.09 3.27 -11.49
N ALA A 30 13.24 2.24 -11.60
CA ALA A 30 11.92 2.28 -10.96
C ALA A 30 12.06 2.17 -9.43
N ILE A 31 10.98 2.47 -8.71
CA ILE A 31 10.93 2.18 -7.28
C ILE A 31 11.05 0.70 -7.00
N SER A 32 11.66 0.40 -5.85
CA SER A 32 11.75 -0.94 -5.30
C SER A 32 10.40 -1.38 -4.75
N ALA A 33 10.24 -2.70 -4.61
CA ALA A 33 9.08 -3.26 -3.94
C ALA A 33 8.94 -2.71 -2.50
N ARG A 34 10.05 -2.42 -1.81
CA ARG A 34 10.00 -1.84 -0.46
C ARG A 34 9.46 -0.41 -0.47
N GLU A 35 9.92 0.43 -1.38
CA GLU A 35 9.40 1.80 -1.55
C GLU A 35 7.91 1.78 -1.91
N ALA A 36 7.47 0.87 -2.78
CA ALA A 36 6.06 0.68 -3.09
C ALA A 36 5.24 0.21 -1.87
N ALA A 37 5.78 -0.67 -1.03
CA ALA A 37 5.11 -1.12 0.20
C ALA A 37 4.94 0.02 1.21
N LEU A 38 5.95 0.88 1.36
CA LEU A 38 5.86 2.06 2.22
C LEU A 38 4.81 3.06 1.75
N LEU A 39 4.70 3.26 0.44
CA LEU A 39 3.61 4.06 -0.18
C LEU A 39 2.23 3.46 0.11
N GLN A 40 2.11 2.13 0.15
CA GLN A 40 0.90 1.42 0.61
C GLN A 40 0.77 1.37 2.14
N THR A 41 1.58 2.13 2.87
CA THR A 41 1.56 2.24 4.33
C THR A 41 1.82 0.93 5.08
N PHE A 42 2.45 -0.05 4.41
CA PHE A 42 2.92 -1.25 5.11
C PHE A 42 4.00 -0.87 6.12
N PRO A 43 4.05 -1.56 7.28
CA PRO A 43 5.15 -1.43 8.22
C PRO A 43 6.50 -1.68 7.52
N PRO A 44 7.57 -0.92 7.87
CA PRO A 44 8.88 -1.07 7.25
C PRO A 44 9.44 -2.50 7.32
N ASN A 45 9.10 -3.23 8.39
CA ASN A 45 9.51 -4.60 8.68
C ASN A 45 8.52 -5.67 8.19
N PHE A 46 7.48 -5.31 7.43
CA PHE A 46 6.53 -6.28 6.89
C PHE A 46 7.23 -7.25 5.91
N GLN A 47 7.04 -8.54 6.14
CA GLN A 47 7.66 -9.60 5.33
C GLN A 47 6.68 -10.08 4.27
N PHE A 48 7.08 -9.95 3.00
CA PHE A 48 6.33 -10.49 1.87
C PHE A 48 6.94 -11.83 1.46
N LEU A 49 6.08 -12.79 1.11
CA LEU A 49 6.50 -14.13 0.70
C LEU A 49 6.33 -14.34 -0.80
N GLY A 50 7.25 -15.10 -1.40
CA GLY A 50 7.26 -15.47 -2.81
C GLY A 50 8.27 -14.69 -3.66
N SER A 51 8.17 -14.85 -4.97
CA SER A 51 9.07 -14.18 -5.92
C SER A 51 8.84 -12.67 -5.96
N LEU A 52 9.84 -11.89 -6.38
CA LEU A 52 9.74 -10.43 -6.50
C LEU A 52 8.50 -10.00 -7.30
N LYS A 53 8.21 -10.67 -8.42
CA LYS A 53 7.01 -10.43 -9.24
C LYS A 53 5.71 -10.69 -8.47
N SER A 54 5.68 -11.72 -7.63
CA SER A 54 4.53 -12.00 -6.76
C SER A 54 4.36 -10.91 -5.70
N VAL A 55 5.47 -10.49 -5.08
CA VAL A 55 5.48 -9.45 -4.05
C VAL A 55 5.03 -8.11 -4.62
N THR A 56 5.57 -7.67 -5.76
CA THR A 56 5.12 -6.44 -6.43
C THR A 56 3.62 -6.48 -6.74
N ARG A 57 3.10 -7.65 -7.16
CA ARG A 57 1.65 -7.82 -7.39
C ARG A 57 0.84 -7.73 -6.10
N GLN A 58 1.30 -8.33 -5.01
CA GLN A 58 0.65 -8.23 -3.70
C GLN A 58 0.56 -6.78 -3.25
N ILE A 59 1.65 -6.02 -3.38
CA ILE A 59 1.71 -4.60 -3.01
C ILE A 59 0.82 -3.74 -3.91
N GLY A 60 0.88 -3.94 -5.23
CA GLY A 60 0.07 -3.16 -6.17
C GLY A 60 -1.44 -3.41 -6.04
N ASN A 61 -1.86 -4.60 -5.62
CA ASN A 61 -3.28 -4.91 -5.41
C ASN A 61 -3.76 -4.60 -3.98
N ALA A 62 -2.86 -4.27 -3.06
CA ALA A 62 -3.23 -4.01 -1.67
C ALA A 62 -3.97 -2.68 -1.53
N VAL A 63 -4.90 -2.64 -0.57
CA VAL A 63 -5.42 -1.39 -0.01
C VAL A 63 -4.39 -0.85 0.97
N PRO A 64 -4.14 0.47 1.04
CA PRO A 64 -3.25 1.01 2.06
C PRO A 64 -3.68 0.58 3.47
N VAL A 65 -2.71 0.10 4.27
CA VAL A 65 -2.94 -0.40 5.63
C VAL A 65 -3.67 0.63 6.50
N LEU A 66 -3.26 1.91 6.47
CA LEU A 66 -3.90 2.96 7.29
C LEU A 66 -5.37 3.21 6.91
N VAL A 67 -5.73 3.05 5.63
CA VAL A 67 -7.13 3.16 5.19
C VAL A 67 -7.94 2.00 5.76
N SER A 68 -7.39 0.79 5.68
CA SER A 68 -8.02 -0.42 6.23
C SER A 68 -8.20 -0.33 7.75
N GLU A 69 -7.20 0.19 8.45
CA GLU A 69 -7.24 0.40 9.91
C GLU A 69 -8.34 1.39 10.30
N ALA A 70 -8.40 2.56 9.67
CA ALA A 70 -9.41 3.56 9.95
C ALA A 70 -10.83 3.00 9.72
N MET A 71 -11.04 2.30 8.61
CA MET A 71 -12.31 1.61 8.34
C MET A 71 -12.64 0.57 9.41
N GLY A 72 -11.68 -0.26 9.80
CA GLY A 72 -11.85 -1.28 10.84
C GLY A 72 -12.29 -0.69 12.18
N VAL A 73 -11.68 0.42 12.60
CA VAL A 73 -12.07 1.14 13.82
C VAL A 73 -13.52 1.59 13.77
N HIS A 74 -13.98 2.13 12.64
CA HIS A 74 -15.37 2.55 12.47
C HIS A 74 -16.35 1.38 12.51
N ILE A 75 -16.01 0.27 11.87
CA ILE A 75 -16.83 -0.95 11.88
C ILE A 75 -16.97 -1.49 13.31
N VAL A 76 -15.86 -1.63 14.03
CA VAL A 76 -15.87 -2.12 15.42
C VAL A 76 -16.71 -1.23 16.32
N ARG A 77 -16.55 0.10 16.22
CA ARG A 77 -17.35 1.05 17.00
C ARG A 77 -18.85 0.92 16.70
N HIS A 78 -19.21 0.74 15.44
CA HIS A 78 -20.61 0.59 15.03
C HIS A 78 -21.22 -0.69 15.62
N LEU A 79 -20.51 -1.82 15.52
CA LEU A 79 -20.96 -3.09 16.09
C LEU A 79 -21.12 -3.00 17.61
N GLN A 80 -20.16 -2.40 18.32
CA GLN A 80 -20.24 -2.20 19.76
C GLN A 80 -21.41 -1.31 20.19
N ALA A 81 -21.77 -0.31 19.38
CA ALA A 81 -22.92 0.55 19.66
C ALA A 81 -24.24 -0.21 19.52
N LEU A 82 -24.34 -1.12 18.54
CA LEU A 82 -25.50 -1.99 18.37
C LEU A 82 -25.64 -2.96 19.56
N ASP A 83 -24.55 -3.59 20.01
CA ASP A 83 -24.58 -4.53 21.12
C ASP A 83 -25.07 -3.88 22.43
N ARG A 84 -24.72 -2.60 22.65
CA ARG A 84 -25.15 -1.83 23.84
C ARG A 84 -26.61 -1.35 23.78
N GLY A 85 -27.22 -1.32 22.60
CA GLY A 85 -28.62 -0.92 22.42
C GLY A 85 -29.63 -2.06 22.57
N HIS A 86 -29.17 -3.29 22.78
CA HIS A 86 -30.00 -4.50 22.96
C HIS A 86 -30.06 -4.97 24.43
N GLY A 87 -29.74 -4.10 25.40
CA GLY A 87 -29.81 -4.36 26.85
C GLY A 87 -30.92 -3.59 27.54
#